data_AF-A0A4V2LKZ6-F1
#
_entry.id   AF-A0A4V2LKZ6-F1
#
_cell.length_a   1.000
_cell.length_b   1.000
_cell.length_c   1.000
_cell.angle_alpha   90.00
_cell.angle_beta   90.00
_cell.angle_gamma   90.00
#
_symmetry.space_group_name_H-M   'P 1'
#
loop_
_entity.id
_entity.type
_entity.pdbx_description
1 polymer ?
#
loop_
_entity_poly.entity_id
_entity_poly.type
_entity_poly.pdbx_seq_one_letter_code
_entity_poly.pdbx_strand_id
1 'polypeptide(L)'
;MRTELFNERIIAAQGAKHITRANIAEKKSLREQLENDVEKFISSGGSVKTLSGIDFKPKQPSKPVERIKPWREVKQPEFAKSERNVKLHEWTKAKRDRINSLSKAMNVDRSYVSNRVYGKVFVTAAEFEHEIKPAMKCVEKWEQQNDKA
;
A
#
# COMPACT_ATOMS: atom_id res chain seq x y z
N MET A 1 50.46 18.10 15.91
CA MET A 1 49.95 17.56 14.64
C MET A 1 50.61 16.25 14.18
N ARG A 2 51.90 16.19 13.78
CA ARG A 2 52.47 14.95 13.20
C ARG A 2 52.63 13.79 14.22
N THR A 3 52.82 14.13 15.50
CA THR A 3 52.97 13.19 16.62
C THR A 3 51.65 12.62 17.15
N GLU A 4 50.56 13.40 17.12
CA GLU A 4 49.23 12.96 17.56
C GLU A 4 48.64 11.91 16.63
N LEU A 5 48.73 12.16 15.31
CA LEU A 5 48.26 11.22 14.28
C LEU A 5 49.01 9.87 14.33
N PHE A 6 50.28 9.89 14.73
CA PHE A 6 51.08 8.68 14.91
C PHE A 6 50.65 7.89 16.14
N ASN A 7 50.40 8.58 17.27
CA ASN A 7 49.93 7.96 18.50
C ASN A 7 48.53 7.35 18.34
N GLU A 8 47.61 8.02 17.64
CA GLU A 8 46.28 7.48 17.33
C GLU A 8 46.35 6.19 16.52
N ARG A 9 47.26 6.10 15.55
CA ARG A 9 47.48 4.88 14.75
C ARG A 9 48.01 3.72 15.58
N ILE A 10 48.89 3.99 16.55
CA ILE A 10 49.40 2.96 17.48
C ILE A 10 48.26 2.44 18.37
N ILE A 11 47.44 3.34 18.92
CA ILE A 11 46.30 2.99 19.77
C ILE A 11 45.28 2.14 18.99
N ALA A 12 44.94 2.55 17.76
CA ALA A 12 44.01 1.81 16.90
C ALA A 12 44.54 0.41 16.54
N ALA A 13 45.84 0.29 16.20
CA ALA A 13 46.46 -0.99 15.88
C ALA A 13 46.52 -1.94 17.10
N GLN A 14 46.76 -1.42 18.30
CA GLN A 14 46.72 -2.18 19.54
C GLN A 14 45.30 -2.62 19.91
N GLY A 15 44.31 -1.74 19.72
CA GLY A 15 42.89 -2.05 19.90
C GLY A 15 42.43 -3.20 18.98
N ALA A 16 42.78 -3.13 17.69
CA ALA A 16 42.46 -4.19 16.72
C ALA A 16 43.08 -5.55 17.11
N LYS A 17 44.34 -5.55 17.60
CA LYS A 17 45.00 -6.76 18.10
C LYS A 17 44.29 -7.35 19.32
N HIS A 18 43.84 -6.51 20.25
CA HIS A 18 43.10 -6.94 21.43
C HIS A 18 41.75 -7.56 21.07
N ILE A 19 40.99 -6.93 20.18
CA ILE A 19 39.69 -7.46 19.70
C ILE A 19 39.89 -8.82 19.02
N THR A 20 40.91 -8.94 18.17
CA THR A 20 41.19 -10.20 17.46
C THR A 20 41.55 -11.33 18.44
N ARG A 21 42.35 -11.04 19.48
CA ARG A 21 42.70 -12.03 20.51
C ARG A 21 41.51 -12.42 21.38
N ALA A 22 40.67 -11.47 21.77
CA ALA A 22 39.44 -11.73 22.52
C ALA A 22 38.50 -12.65 21.73
N ASN A 23 38.28 -12.35 20.46
CA ASN A 23 37.45 -13.18 19.57
C ASN A 23 38.04 -14.58 19.36
N ILE A 24 39.37 -14.73 19.32
CA ILE A 24 40.03 -16.05 19.23
C ILE A 24 39.86 -16.84 20.52
N ALA A 25 40.00 -16.19 21.68
CA ALA A 25 39.82 -16.83 22.99
C ALA A 25 38.36 -17.28 23.21
N GLU A 26 37.40 -16.43 22.86
CA GLU A 26 35.97 -16.74 22.93
C GLU A 26 35.61 -17.92 22.02
N LYS A 27 36.12 -17.94 20.77
CA LYS A 27 35.93 -19.08 19.86
C LYS A 27 36.50 -20.38 20.40
N LYS A 28 37.65 -20.34 21.10
CA LYS A 28 38.23 -21.53 21.74
C LYS A 28 37.36 -22.01 22.89
N SER A 29 36.93 -21.10 23.76
CA SER A 29 36.02 -21.43 24.87
C SER A 29 34.70 -22.02 24.38
N LEU A 30 34.13 -21.48 23.30
CA LEU A 30 32.89 -21.99 22.73
C LEU A 30 33.07 -23.38 22.11
N ARG A 31 34.22 -23.63 21.46
CA ARG A 31 34.54 -24.95 20.92
C ARG A 31 34.63 -26.00 22.03
N GLU A 32 35.34 -25.68 23.11
CA GLU A 32 35.50 -26.59 24.26
C GLU A 32 34.16 -26.87 24.96
N GLN A 33 33.27 -25.88 25.05
CA GLN A 33 31.91 -26.09 25.56
C GLN A 33 31.11 -27.03 24.66
N LEU A 34 31.14 -26.82 23.35
CA LEU A 34 30.41 -27.68 22.40
C LEU A 34 30.95 -29.11 22.39
N GLU A 35 32.28 -29.29 22.44
CA GLU A 35 32.90 -30.62 22.53
C GLU A 35 32.44 -31.35 23.80
N ASN A 36 32.46 -30.68 24.95
CA ASN A 36 31.97 -31.24 26.22
C ASN A 36 30.47 -31.58 26.18
N ASP A 37 29.64 -30.71 25.59
CA ASP A 37 28.19 -30.94 25.52
C ASP A 37 27.84 -32.08 24.55
N VAL A 38 28.58 -32.20 23.45
CA VAL A 38 28.45 -33.33 22.51
C VAL A 38 28.89 -34.64 23.19
N GLU A 39 30.00 -34.65 23.91
CA GLU A 39 30.44 -35.84 24.67
C GLU A 39 29.43 -36.27 25.73
N LYS A 40 28.85 -35.30 26.47
CA LYS A 40 27.78 -35.56 27.44
C LYS A 40 26.52 -36.10 26.76
N PHE A 41 26.15 -35.55 25.60
CA PHE A 41 24.98 -35.99 24.84
C PHE A 41 25.13 -37.41 24.28
N ILE A 42 26.31 -37.74 23.75
CA ILE A 42 26.61 -39.09 23.27
C ILE A 42 26.63 -40.07 24.46
N SER A 43 27.25 -39.68 25.57
CA SER A 43 27.32 -40.49 26.79
C SER A 43 25.95 -40.72 27.44
N SER A 44 24.99 -39.81 27.25
CA SER A 44 23.59 -39.97 27.69
C SER A 44 22.72 -40.77 26.71
N GLY A 45 23.31 -41.35 25.66
CA GLY A 45 22.59 -42.13 24.65
C GLY A 45 21.73 -41.27 23.72
N GLY A 46 22.05 -39.99 23.57
CA GLY A 46 21.27 -39.05 22.76
C GLY A 46 19.96 -38.59 23.42
N SER A 47 19.82 -38.80 24.74
CA SER A 47 18.62 -38.41 25.47
C SER A 47 18.59 -36.89 25.70
N VAL A 48 17.59 -36.22 25.13
CA VAL A 48 17.30 -34.80 25.36
C VAL A 48 16.35 -34.67 26.54
N LYS A 49 16.80 -34.06 27.63
CA LYS A 49 15.91 -33.70 28.75
C LYS A 49 15.18 -32.41 28.43
N THR A 50 13.88 -32.51 28.20
CA THR A 50 12.98 -31.35 28.16
C THR A 50 12.81 -30.80 29.57
N LEU A 51 12.99 -29.49 29.74
CA LEU A 51 12.76 -28.81 31.02
C LEU A 51 11.27 -28.96 31.41
N SER A 52 11.01 -29.39 32.64
CA SER A 52 9.65 -29.48 33.18
C SER A 52 9.09 -28.08 33.44
N GLY A 53 7.80 -27.87 33.12
CA GLY A 53 7.09 -26.61 33.38
C GLY A 53 6.50 -25.90 32.16
N ILE A 54 6.75 -26.40 30.95
CA ILE A 54 6.07 -25.92 29.74
C ILE A 54 5.07 -26.99 29.30
N ASP A 55 3.91 -26.99 29.94
CA ASP A 55 2.76 -27.73 29.40
C ASP A 55 2.42 -27.12 28.05
N PHE A 56 2.73 -27.83 26.96
CA PHE A 56 2.35 -27.43 25.61
C PHE A 56 0.83 -27.58 25.49
N LYS A 57 0.09 -26.58 25.98
CA LYS A 57 -1.36 -26.55 25.84
C LYS A 57 -1.67 -26.37 24.35
N PRO A 58 -2.44 -27.29 23.73
CA PRO A 58 -2.84 -27.13 22.35
C PRO A 58 -3.57 -25.80 22.19
N LYS A 59 -3.17 -25.03 21.17
CA LYS A 59 -3.75 -23.73 20.87
C LYS A 59 -5.26 -23.93 20.67
N GLN A 60 -6.07 -23.25 21.48
CA GLN A 60 -7.52 -23.33 21.32
C GLN A 60 -7.90 -22.92 19.89
N PRO A 61 -8.88 -23.59 19.26
CA PRO A 61 -9.34 -23.22 17.93
C PRO A 61 -9.81 -21.77 17.95
N SER A 62 -9.29 -20.95 17.05
CA SER A 62 -9.72 -19.56 16.90
C SER A 62 -11.21 -19.53 16.57
N LYS A 63 -11.99 -18.72 17.31
CA LYS A 63 -13.37 -18.43 16.93
C LYS A 63 -13.39 -17.91 15.49
N PRO A 64 -14.36 -18.31 14.65
CA PRO A 64 -14.52 -17.72 13.33
C PRO A 64 -14.72 -16.22 13.51
N VAL A 65 -13.74 -15.42 13.08
CA VAL A 65 -13.95 -13.99 12.92
C VAL A 65 -14.95 -13.88 11.79
N GLU A 66 -16.16 -13.37 12.07
CA GLU A 66 -17.09 -12.98 11.01
C GLU A 66 -16.31 -12.10 10.04
N ARG A 67 -16.12 -12.56 8.79
CA ARG A 67 -15.37 -11.81 7.79
C ARG A 67 -16.01 -10.44 7.72
N ILE A 68 -15.27 -9.41 8.15
CA ILE A 68 -15.62 -8.02 7.90
C ILE A 68 -15.95 -7.94 6.41
N LYS A 69 -17.21 -7.61 6.09
CA LYS A 69 -17.66 -7.52 4.71
C LYS A 69 -16.66 -6.66 3.93
N PRO A 70 -16.24 -7.06 2.72
CA PRO A 70 -15.30 -6.27 1.95
C PRO A 70 -15.83 -4.85 1.81
N TRP A 71 -14.97 -3.86 2.03
CA TRP A 71 -15.23 -2.41 1.98
C TRP A 71 -15.94 -1.92 0.70
N ARG A 72 -16.14 -2.79 -0.30
CA ARG A 72 -16.86 -2.53 -1.56
C ARG A 72 -18.39 -2.63 -1.45
N GLU A 73 -18.93 -3.12 -0.34
CA GLU A 73 -20.38 -3.14 -0.09
C GLU A 73 -20.87 -1.90 0.68
N VAL A 74 -20.10 -0.81 0.69
CA VAL A 74 -20.66 0.49 1.04
C VAL A 74 -21.68 0.81 -0.04
N LYS A 75 -22.98 0.64 0.28
CA LYS A 75 -24.09 1.11 -0.54
C LYS A 75 -23.72 2.50 -1.05
N GLN A 76 -23.57 2.65 -2.36
CA GLN A 76 -23.42 3.96 -2.95
C GLN A 76 -24.62 4.78 -2.46
N PRO A 77 -24.42 6.00 -1.92
CA PRO A 77 -25.50 6.78 -1.36
C PRO A 77 -26.60 6.96 -2.41
N GLU A 78 -27.87 6.85 -1.99
CA GLU A 78 -29.08 6.76 -2.83
C GLU A 78 -29.28 7.92 -3.82
N PHE A 79 -28.43 8.95 -3.78
CA PHE A 79 -28.27 9.96 -4.83
C PHE A 79 -27.73 9.39 -6.16
N ALA A 80 -27.36 8.11 -6.19
CA ALA A 80 -26.58 7.46 -7.23
C ALA A 80 -27.10 7.60 -8.67
N LYS A 81 -28.38 7.86 -8.93
CA LYS A 81 -28.89 7.88 -10.32
C LYS A 81 -30.12 8.78 -10.51
N SER A 82 -29.99 10.10 -10.35
CA SER A 82 -30.99 10.98 -10.96
C SER A 82 -31.05 10.69 -12.47
N GLU A 83 -32.25 10.69 -13.07
CA GLU A 83 -32.43 10.42 -14.49
C GLU A 83 -31.50 11.30 -15.37
N ARG A 84 -31.23 12.54 -14.92
CA ARG A 84 -30.36 13.51 -15.60
C ARG A 84 -28.88 13.15 -15.49
N ASN A 85 -28.43 12.71 -14.32
CA ASN A 85 -27.07 12.21 -14.12
C ASN A 85 -26.83 10.97 -14.99
N VAL A 86 -27.82 10.07 -15.11
CA VAL A 86 -27.77 8.89 -15.99
C VAL A 86 -27.67 9.30 -17.45
N LYS A 87 -28.53 10.20 -17.93
CA LYS A 87 -28.47 10.73 -19.31
C LYS A 87 -27.11 11.36 -19.63
N LEU A 88 -26.58 12.16 -18.71
CA LEU A 88 -25.24 12.75 -18.85
C LEU A 88 -24.15 11.67 -18.91
N HIS A 89 -24.24 10.67 -18.04
CA HIS A 89 -23.30 9.55 -18.01
C HIS A 89 -23.30 8.77 -19.33
N GLU A 90 -24.47 8.37 -19.82
CA GLU A 90 -24.62 7.65 -21.08
C GLU A 90 -24.09 8.46 -22.27
N TRP A 91 -24.39 9.76 -22.32
CA TRP A 91 -23.88 10.63 -23.38
C TRP A 91 -22.36 10.77 -23.33
N THR A 92 -21.76 10.94 -22.16
CA THR A 92 -20.29 11.02 -22.04
C THR A 92 -19.59 9.69 -22.34
N LYS A 93 -20.27 8.56 -22.15
CA LYS A 93 -19.74 7.22 -22.47
C LYS A 93 -19.77 6.91 -23.97
N ALA A 94 -20.68 7.53 -24.72
CA ALA A 94 -20.87 7.24 -26.15
C ALA A 94 -19.69 7.62 -27.04
N LYS A 95 -18.88 8.64 -26.68
CA LYS A 95 -17.61 8.95 -27.35
C LYS A 95 -16.52 9.30 -26.35
N ARG A 96 -15.27 9.00 -26.73
CA ARG A 96 -14.08 9.33 -25.94
C ARG A 96 -13.95 10.85 -25.78
N ASP A 97 -13.40 11.27 -24.64
CA ASP A 97 -13.06 12.67 -24.31
C ASP A 97 -14.22 13.67 -24.19
N ARG A 98 -15.48 13.24 -24.26
CA ARG A 98 -16.65 14.11 -24.05
C ARG A 98 -16.67 14.85 -22.71
N ILE A 99 -16.11 14.26 -21.66
CA ILE A 99 -15.96 14.94 -20.36
C ILE A 99 -15.06 16.18 -20.48
N ASN A 100 -13.95 16.06 -21.22
CA ASN A 100 -13.00 17.16 -21.44
C ASN A 100 -13.57 18.21 -22.39
N SER A 101 -14.30 17.79 -23.42
CA SER A 101 -14.96 18.72 -24.34
C SER A 101 -16.10 19.47 -23.66
N LEU A 102 -16.88 18.79 -22.80
CA LEU A 102 -17.96 19.41 -22.05
C LEU A 102 -17.43 20.41 -21.01
N SER A 103 -16.33 20.07 -20.32
CA SER A 103 -15.70 21.01 -19.38
C SER A 103 -15.21 22.27 -20.08
N LYS A 104 -14.66 22.15 -21.30
CA LYS A 104 -14.30 23.29 -22.16
C LYS A 104 -15.52 24.10 -22.60
N ALA A 105 -16.58 23.44 -23.05
CA ALA A 105 -17.80 24.11 -23.53
C ALA A 105 -18.52 24.89 -22.42
N MET A 106 -18.50 24.38 -21.18
CA MET A 106 -19.09 25.04 -20.01
C MET A 106 -18.13 26.01 -19.33
N ASN A 107 -16.86 26.05 -19.72
CA ASN A 107 -15.79 26.81 -19.05
C ASN A 107 -15.69 26.49 -17.53
N VAL A 108 -15.71 25.19 -17.20
CA VAL A 108 -15.61 24.68 -15.82
C VAL A 108 -14.48 23.68 -15.70
N ASP A 109 -14.05 23.42 -14.47
CA ASP A 109 -13.04 22.41 -14.20
C ASP A 109 -13.55 20.99 -14.56
N ARG A 110 -12.63 20.11 -14.98
CA ARG A 110 -12.95 18.73 -15.34
C ARG A 110 -13.60 17.97 -14.18
N SER A 111 -13.19 18.23 -12.94
CA SER A 111 -13.76 17.58 -11.75
C SER A 111 -15.23 17.94 -11.55
N TYR A 112 -15.64 19.16 -11.90
CA TYR A 112 -17.04 19.60 -11.81
C TYR A 112 -17.96 18.71 -12.65
N VAL A 113 -17.56 18.42 -13.89
CA VAL A 113 -18.30 17.54 -14.81
C VAL A 113 -18.21 16.08 -14.35
N SER A 114 -17.01 15.61 -13.97
CA SER A 114 -16.80 14.22 -13.55
C SER A 114 -17.64 13.84 -12.32
N ASN A 115 -17.73 14.73 -11.33
CA ASN A 115 -18.54 14.49 -10.13
C ASN A 115 -20.04 14.32 -10.46
N ARG A 116 -20.54 15.01 -11.48
CA ARG A 116 -21.92 14.88 -11.96
C ARG A 116 -22.11 13.62 -12.81
N VAL A 117 -21.19 13.33 -13.71
CA VAL A 117 -21.20 12.12 -14.55
C VAL A 117 -21.21 10.84 -13.70
N TYR A 118 -20.48 10.82 -12.59
CA TYR A 118 -20.41 9.66 -11.69
C TYR A 118 -21.41 9.72 -10.52
N GLY A 119 -22.36 10.66 -10.54
CA GLY A 119 -23.42 10.73 -9.53
C GLY A 119 -22.95 11.09 -8.11
N LYS A 120 -21.74 11.67 -7.97
CA LYS A 120 -21.26 12.21 -6.69
C LYS A 120 -21.99 13.50 -6.32
N VAL A 121 -22.49 14.24 -7.31
CA VAL A 121 -23.27 15.47 -7.16
C VAL A 121 -24.55 15.34 -7.97
N PHE A 122 -25.68 15.67 -7.34
CA PHE A 122 -26.99 15.67 -7.99
C PHE A 122 -27.09 16.81 -9.02
N VAL A 123 -27.54 16.49 -10.23
CA VAL A 123 -27.79 17.48 -11.27
C VAL A 123 -29.24 17.94 -11.20
N THR A 124 -29.44 19.24 -10.97
CA THR A 124 -30.78 19.83 -10.91
C THR A 124 -31.42 19.94 -12.30
N ALA A 125 -32.74 20.12 -12.35
CA ALA A 125 -33.45 20.27 -13.62
C ALA A 125 -33.01 21.52 -14.40
N ALA A 126 -32.87 22.64 -13.70
CA ALA A 126 -32.47 23.91 -14.29
C ALA A 126 -31.04 23.85 -14.84
N GLU A 127 -30.11 23.30 -14.05
CA GLU A 127 -28.71 23.11 -14.47
C GLU A 127 -28.60 22.20 -15.70
N PHE A 128 -29.36 21.11 -15.75
CA PHE A 128 -29.33 20.21 -16.90
C PHE A 128 -29.84 20.89 -18.17
N GLU A 129 -30.98 21.57 -18.10
CA GLU A 129 -31.63 22.16 -19.28
C GLU A 129 -30.97 23.45 -19.75
N HIS A 130 -30.47 24.30 -18.85
CA HIS A 130 -29.94 25.62 -19.18
C HIS A 130 -28.41 25.66 -19.34
N GLU A 131 -27.68 24.77 -18.67
CA GLU A 131 -26.20 24.80 -18.70
C GLU A 131 -25.64 23.60 -19.46
N ILE A 132 -26.01 22.38 -19.05
CA ILE A 132 -25.39 21.16 -19.54
C ILE A 132 -25.85 20.82 -20.97
N LYS A 133 -27.15 20.84 -21.24
CA LYS A 133 -27.73 20.46 -22.53
C LYS A 133 -27.31 21.38 -23.69
N PRO A 134 -27.26 22.72 -23.53
CA PRO A 134 -26.69 23.59 -24.56
C PRO A 134 -25.20 23.29 -24.81
N ALA A 135 -24.42 23.06 -23.76
CA ALA A 135 -23.00 22.72 -23.89
C ALA A 135 -22.78 21.36 -24.58
N MET A 136 -23.61 20.36 -24.30
CA MET A 136 -23.61 19.07 -25.03
C MET A 136 -23.82 19.28 -26.53
N LYS A 137 -24.78 20.12 -26.92
CA LYS A 137 -25.03 20.46 -28.34
C LYS A 137 -23.83 21.18 -28.98
N CYS A 138 -23.14 22.05 -28.25
CA CYS A 138 -21.93 22.68 -28.73
C CYS A 138 -20.82 21.66 -29.01
N VAL A 139 -20.63 20.70 -28.09
CA VAL A 139 -19.65 19.61 -28.28
C VAL A 139 -20.02 18.74 -29.48
N GLU A 140 -21.29 18.39 -29.66
CA GLU A 140 -21.74 17.61 -30.82
C GLU A 140 -21.48 18.33 -32.15
N LYS A 141 -21.62 19.67 -32.18
CA LYS A 141 -21.25 20.47 -33.36
C LYS A 141 -19.76 20.43 -33.64
N TRP A 142 -18.92 20.52 -32.60
CA TRP A 142 -17.46 20.37 -32.77
C TRP A 142 -17.08 18.99 -33.29
N GLU A 143 -17.73 17.94 -32.78
CA GLU A 143 -17.54 16.58 -33.28
C GLU A 143 -17.91 16.48 -34.78
N GLN A 144 -19.07 17.02 -35.17
CA GLN A 144 -19.51 17.00 -36.58
C GLN A 144 -18.61 17.81 -37.52
N GLN A 145 -17.94 18.86 -37.03
CA GLN A 145 -16.98 19.64 -37.81
C GLN A 145 -15.66 18.89 -37.97
N ASN A 146 -15.20 18.21 -36.92
CA ASN A 146 -13.96 17.43 -36.95
C ASN A 146 -14.12 16.13 -37.75
N ASP A 147 -15.29 15.49 -37.73
CA ASP A 147 -15.58 14.28 -38.50
C ASP A 147 -15.70 14.55 -40.02
N LYS A 148 -15.79 15.82 -40.44
CA LYS A 148 -15.88 16.27 -41.84
C LYS A 148 -14.56 16.78 -42.42
N ALA A 149 -13.51 16.91 -41.60
CA ALA A 149 -12.18 17.37 -41.98
C ALA A 149 -11.25 16.17 -42.20
#